data_AF-A0A838T181-F1
#
_entry.id   AF-A0A838T181-F1
#
_cell.length_a   1.000
_cell.length_b   1.000
_cell.length_c   1.000
_cell.angle_alpha   90.00
_cell.angle_beta   90.00
_cell.angle_gamma   90.00
#
_symmetry.space_group_name_H-M   'P 1'
#
loop_
_entity.id
_entity.type
_entity.pdbx_description
1 polymer ?
#
loop_
_entity_poly.entity_id
_entity_poly.type
_entity_poly.pdbx_seq_one_letter_code
_entity_poly.pdbx_strand_id
1 'polypeptide(L)'
;MKKFLLISNFLFAYIITVYSQDTFSIAAFDPNTGEVGSAGASCIGNSRIISDVHPGVGVIHTQASYISQNQNYARTLMNLGYTSQQIIDSVVANDFQLNPSVRQYGVVEIANGSAAYTGVNCLDWKGDLTGPTYSIQGNILLGPQIIDSMEAQFLRTQGSLSCRLMAALEGAKVPGADQRCLPYGISTLSAFLRVAKPTDSLTHLSLDLNVPSVPITRVIDPIDSLFKIYKGTSAYAECTVTGTSFYNQAVKRASVYPSPATDLLSVKSVVPIEKIIIANALGNTEKIITENGATKMQLNISSLSKGIIFLQLIYDGGYSERIQFLHL
;
A
#
# COMPACT_ATOMS: atom_id res chain seq x y z
N MET A 1 -51.44 -25.97 -42.73
CA MET A 1 -51.01 -24.69 -42.11
C MET A 1 -50.00 -24.99 -41.00
N LYS A 2 -48.69 -24.94 -41.28
CA LYS A 2 -47.64 -25.17 -40.29
C LYS A 2 -47.24 -23.80 -39.70
N LYS A 3 -47.52 -23.56 -38.41
CA LYS A 3 -47.11 -22.34 -37.70
C LYS A 3 -45.64 -22.48 -37.30
N PHE A 4 -44.77 -21.63 -37.83
CA PHE A 4 -43.40 -21.46 -37.35
C PHE A 4 -43.44 -20.58 -36.09
N LEU A 5 -42.92 -21.09 -34.98
CA LEU A 5 -42.69 -20.33 -33.75
C LEU A 5 -41.32 -19.64 -33.88
N LEU A 6 -41.30 -18.32 -34.02
CA LEU A 6 -40.07 -17.52 -33.92
C LEU A 6 -39.71 -17.35 -32.45
N ILE A 7 -38.67 -18.05 -31.99
CA ILE A 7 -38.06 -17.83 -30.69
C ILE A 7 -37.05 -16.69 -30.85
N SER A 8 -37.43 -15.49 -30.38
CA SER A 8 -36.54 -14.33 -30.30
C SER A 8 -35.53 -14.56 -29.16
N ASN A 9 -34.27 -14.80 -29.52
CA ASN A 9 -33.17 -14.82 -28.55
C ASN A 9 -32.80 -13.38 -28.19
N PHE A 10 -33.35 -12.87 -27.08
CA PHE A 10 -32.83 -11.67 -26.44
C PHE A 10 -31.49 -12.03 -25.76
N LEU A 11 -30.38 -11.67 -26.40
CA LEU A 11 -29.08 -11.60 -25.73
C LEU A 11 -29.15 -10.45 -24.70
N PHE A 12 -29.36 -10.79 -23.44
CA PHE A 12 -29.16 -9.87 -22.33
C PHE A 12 -27.66 -9.71 -22.12
N ALA A 13 -27.08 -8.64 -22.67
CA ALA A 13 -25.72 -8.24 -22.32
C ALA A 13 -25.73 -7.74 -20.87
N TYR A 14 -25.40 -8.63 -19.93
CA TYR A 14 -25.08 -8.24 -18.56
C TYR A 14 -23.81 -7.38 -18.60
N ILE A 15 -23.97 -6.06 -18.45
CA ILE A 15 -22.86 -5.17 -18.15
C ILE A 15 -22.45 -5.45 -16.70
N ILE A 16 -21.56 -6.42 -16.50
CA ILE A 16 -20.93 -6.65 -15.20
C ILE A 16 -19.94 -5.51 -15.01
N THR A 17 -20.32 -4.52 -14.21
CA THR A 17 -19.38 -3.49 -13.76
C THR A 17 -18.49 -4.14 -12.70
N VAL A 18 -17.29 -4.56 -13.12
CA VAL A 18 -16.30 -5.17 -12.22
C VAL A 18 -15.63 -4.05 -11.42
N TYR A 19 -16.07 -3.83 -10.19
CA TYR A 19 -15.42 -2.90 -9.26
C TYR A 19 -14.49 -3.67 -8.30
N SER A 20 -13.26 -3.13 -8.18
CA SER A 20 -12.08 -3.48 -7.36
C SER A 20 -12.05 -4.81 -6.61
N GLN A 21 -10.96 -5.55 -6.78
CA GLN A 21 -10.75 -6.75 -5.97
C GLN A 21 -9.37 -6.87 -5.33
N ASP A 22 -8.42 -5.96 -5.54
CA ASP A 22 -7.05 -6.13 -5.01
C ASP A 22 -6.49 -4.76 -4.65
N THR A 23 -6.11 -4.56 -3.41
CA THR A 23 -5.85 -3.24 -2.81
C THR A 23 -5.10 -3.46 -1.51
N PHE A 24 -4.12 -2.62 -1.21
CA PHE A 24 -3.58 -2.47 0.14
C PHE A 24 -3.62 -1.01 0.56
N SER A 25 -3.88 -0.79 1.85
CA SER A 25 -4.16 0.54 2.36
C SER A 25 -3.85 0.63 3.86
N ILE A 26 -3.64 1.86 4.33
CA ILE A 26 -3.40 2.21 5.72
C ILE A 26 -4.18 3.47 6.09
N ALA A 27 -4.95 3.37 7.17
CA ALA A 27 -5.54 4.49 7.87
C ALA A 27 -4.75 4.69 9.18
N ALA A 28 -4.38 5.92 9.52
CA ALA A 28 -3.64 6.20 10.74
C ALA A 28 -3.91 7.61 11.30
N PHE A 29 -3.58 7.82 12.56
CA PHE A 29 -3.51 9.15 13.17
C PHE A 29 -2.23 9.34 13.97
N ASP A 30 -1.87 10.59 14.22
CA ASP A 30 -0.76 10.98 15.10
C ASP A 30 -1.32 11.57 16.41
N PRO A 31 -1.14 10.91 17.56
CA PRO A 31 -1.67 11.40 18.83
C PRO A 31 -1.01 12.70 19.30
N ASN A 32 0.18 13.06 18.78
CA ASN A 32 0.87 14.28 19.21
C ASN A 32 0.36 15.53 18.48
N THR A 33 -0.03 15.39 17.22
CA THR A 33 -0.45 16.52 16.36
C THR A 33 -1.96 16.55 16.13
N GLY A 34 -2.65 15.43 16.37
CA GLY A 34 -4.06 15.25 15.99
C GLY A 34 -4.27 15.10 14.48
N GLU A 35 -3.19 14.96 13.71
CA GLU A 35 -3.29 14.68 12.28
C GLU A 35 -3.89 13.30 12.05
N VAL A 36 -4.72 13.20 11.02
CA VAL A 36 -5.29 11.94 10.53
C VAL A 36 -4.88 11.76 9.08
N GLY A 37 -4.65 10.52 8.66
CA GLY A 37 -4.07 10.27 7.36
C GLY A 37 -4.35 8.88 6.82
N SER A 38 -4.22 8.81 5.51
CA SER A 38 -4.75 7.76 4.68
C SER A 38 -3.84 7.55 3.48
N ALA A 39 -3.43 6.33 3.22
CA ALA A 39 -2.66 5.98 2.04
C ALA A 39 -3.10 4.62 1.51
N GLY A 40 -2.95 4.41 0.20
CA GLY A 40 -3.29 3.12 -0.41
C GLY A 40 -2.90 3.05 -1.88
N ALA A 41 -2.91 1.84 -2.41
CA ALA A 41 -2.62 1.57 -3.81
C ALA A 41 -3.38 0.34 -4.32
N SER A 42 -3.57 0.25 -5.64
CA SER A 42 -4.28 -0.86 -6.29
C SER A 42 -3.89 -1.00 -7.77
N CYS A 43 -3.94 -2.21 -8.31
CA CYS A 43 -3.82 -2.54 -9.73
C CYS A 43 -5.10 -2.22 -10.54
N ILE A 44 -5.90 -1.27 -10.07
CA ILE A 44 -6.91 -0.56 -10.87
C ILE A 44 -6.71 0.94 -10.71
N GLY A 45 -7.28 1.72 -11.63
CA GLY A 45 -7.27 3.17 -11.52
C GLY A 45 -8.13 3.68 -10.36
N ASN A 46 -7.81 4.89 -9.88
CA ASN A 46 -8.61 5.67 -8.93
C ASN A 46 -8.81 5.02 -7.54
N SER A 47 -7.78 4.34 -7.00
CA SER A 47 -7.85 3.74 -5.65
C SER A 47 -8.18 4.72 -4.52
N ARG A 48 -7.95 6.03 -4.70
CA ARG A 48 -8.34 7.10 -3.75
C ARG A 48 -9.80 7.03 -3.27
N ILE A 49 -10.70 6.43 -4.06
CA ILE A 49 -12.13 6.28 -3.71
C ILE A 49 -12.38 5.52 -2.39
N ILE A 50 -11.47 4.64 -1.97
CA ILE A 50 -11.62 3.87 -0.74
C ILE A 50 -11.46 4.73 0.52
N SER A 51 -10.88 5.92 0.37
CA SER A 51 -10.45 6.77 1.48
C SER A 51 -11.49 7.83 1.84
N ASP A 52 -11.83 7.86 3.13
CA ASP A 52 -12.62 8.91 3.74
C ASP A 52 -11.86 9.50 4.95
N VAL A 53 -11.46 10.76 4.88
CA VAL A 53 -10.64 11.44 5.89
C VAL A 53 -11.48 12.49 6.59
N HIS A 54 -11.54 12.42 7.92
CA HIS A 54 -12.28 13.33 8.77
C HIS A 54 -11.32 14.14 9.65
N PRO A 55 -10.97 15.38 9.27
CA PRO A 55 -10.04 16.24 10.00
C PRO A 55 -10.34 16.28 11.51
N GLY A 56 -9.34 15.97 12.33
CA GLY A 56 -9.45 16.00 13.80
C GLY A 56 -10.33 14.91 14.41
N VAL A 57 -10.81 13.93 13.62
CA VAL A 57 -11.67 12.84 14.09
C VAL A 57 -11.05 11.48 13.77
N GLY A 58 -10.84 11.17 12.48
CA GLY A 58 -10.41 9.84 12.09
C GLY A 58 -10.35 9.61 10.57
N VAL A 59 -10.16 8.34 10.19
CA VAL A 59 -10.16 7.88 8.79
C VAL A 59 -10.94 6.59 8.67
N ILE A 60 -11.71 6.47 7.58
CA ILE A 60 -12.41 5.25 7.18
C ILE A 60 -11.87 4.80 5.82
N HIS A 61 -11.52 3.53 5.74
CA HIS A 61 -11.28 2.79 4.52
C HIS A 61 -12.40 1.77 4.30
N THR A 62 -12.93 1.78 3.09
CA THR A 62 -13.85 0.75 2.61
C THR A 62 -13.36 0.22 1.27
N GLN A 63 -13.03 -1.07 1.19
CA GLN A 63 -12.45 -1.72 0.02
C GLN A 63 -12.97 -3.17 -0.12
N ALA A 64 -12.49 -3.89 -1.13
CA ALA A 64 -12.99 -5.20 -1.59
C ALA A 64 -14.49 -5.16 -1.93
N SER A 65 -14.83 -5.30 -3.22
CA SER A 65 -16.21 -5.09 -3.69
C SER A 65 -16.77 -3.74 -3.17
N TYR A 66 -16.04 -2.65 -3.38
CA TYR A 66 -16.41 -1.34 -2.85
C TYR A 66 -17.84 -0.92 -3.23
N ILE A 67 -18.57 -0.34 -2.26
CA ILE A 67 -19.85 0.35 -2.47
C ILE A 67 -19.90 1.63 -1.63
N SER A 68 -20.34 2.73 -2.23
CA SER A 68 -20.32 4.06 -1.59
C SER A 68 -21.31 4.19 -0.44
N GLN A 69 -22.40 3.40 -0.44
CA GLN A 69 -23.41 3.41 0.60
C GLN A 69 -22.82 3.04 1.97
N ASN A 70 -21.94 2.05 2.03
CA ASN A 70 -21.31 1.64 3.28
C ASN A 70 -20.31 2.67 3.77
N GLN A 71 -19.55 3.32 2.87
CA GLN A 71 -18.66 4.41 3.24
C GLN A 71 -19.43 5.61 3.79
N ASN A 72 -20.54 6.00 3.14
CA ASN A 72 -21.42 7.08 3.62
C ASN A 72 -22.07 6.75 4.97
N TYR A 73 -22.42 5.48 5.19
CA TYR A 73 -22.95 5.04 6.48
C TYR A 73 -21.88 5.09 7.57
N ALA A 74 -20.68 4.57 7.31
CA ALA A 74 -19.54 4.66 8.22
C ALA A 74 -19.19 6.12 8.57
N ARG A 75 -19.18 7.01 7.57
CA ARG A 75 -19.00 8.47 7.74
C ARG A 75 -20.02 9.04 8.72
N THR A 76 -21.28 8.65 8.59
CA THR A 76 -22.36 9.12 9.47
C THR A 76 -22.09 8.69 10.91
N LEU A 77 -21.70 7.43 11.13
CA LEU A 77 -21.37 6.91 12.46
C LEU A 77 -20.14 7.61 13.07
N MET A 78 -19.08 7.83 12.29
CA MET A 78 -17.91 8.58 12.74
C MET A 78 -18.26 10.02 13.15
N ASN A 79 -19.09 10.70 12.37
CA ASN A 79 -19.56 12.05 12.70
C ASN A 79 -20.46 12.10 13.95
N LEU A 80 -21.09 10.98 14.30
CA LEU A 80 -21.87 10.83 15.54
C LEU A 80 -20.98 10.42 16.74
N GLY A 81 -19.67 10.26 16.55
CA GLY A 81 -18.73 9.93 17.63
C GLY A 81 -18.70 8.44 18.01
N TYR A 82 -19.13 7.55 17.12
CA TYR A 82 -19.00 6.11 17.35
C TYR A 82 -17.53 5.69 17.32
N THR A 83 -17.17 4.73 18.18
CA THR A 83 -15.82 4.15 18.21
C THR A 83 -15.53 3.37 16.92
N SER A 84 -14.24 3.18 16.59
CA SER A 84 -13.81 2.40 15.41
C SER A 84 -14.46 1.01 15.36
N GLN A 85 -14.51 0.28 16.48
CA GLN A 85 -15.14 -1.05 16.53
C GLN A 85 -16.66 -0.97 16.31
N GLN A 86 -17.35 -0.02 16.95
CA GLN A 86 -18.78 0.14 16.75
C GLN A 86 -19.13 0.51 15.31
N ILE A 87 -18.29 1.32 14.64
CA ILE A 87 -18.46 1.64 13.20
C ILE A 87 -18.35 0.35 12.39
N ILE A 88 -17.31 -0.45 12.60
CA ILE A 88 -17.10 -1.73 11.90
C ILE A 88 -18.29 -2.66 12.13
N ASP A 89 -18.66 -2.92 13.38
CA ASP A 89 -19.75 -3.84 13.74
C ASP A 89 -21.07 -3.42 13.08
N SER A 90 -21.36 -2.11 13.13
CA SER A 90 -22.61 -1.57 12.58
C SER A 90 -22.62 -1.63 11.06
N VAL A 91 -21.52 -1.30 10.38
CA VAL A 91 -21.44 -1.36 8.90
C VAL A 91 -21.49 -2.80 8.40
N VAL A 92 -20.87 -3.75 9.12
CA VAL A 92 -20.95 -5.19 8.81
C VAL A 92 -22.38 -5.71 8.98
N ALA A 93 -23.03 -5.40 10.11
CA ALA A 93 -24.40 -5.83 10.39
C ALA A 93 -25.42 -5.23 9.42
N ASN A 94 -25.14 -4.05 8.87
CA ASN A 94 -26.03 -3.30 7.98
C ASN A 94 -25.42 -3.08 6.58
N ASP A 95 -24.63 -4.03 6.07
CA ASP A 95 -24.09 -3.94 4.70
C ASP A 95 -25.24 -3.72 3.71
N PHE A 96 -25.11 -2.70 2.86
CA PHE A 96 -26.22 -2.26 2.01
C PHE A 96 -26.68 -3.33 1.00
N GLN A 97 -25.81 -4.30 0.65
CA GLN A 97 -26.18 -5.42 -0.22
C GLN A 97 -26.30 -6.74 0.55
N LEU A 98 -26.39 -6.69 1.89
CA LEU A 98 -26.53 -7.85 2.78
C LEU A 98 -25.43 -8.89 2.60
N ASN A 99 -24.23 -8.47 2.18
CA ASN A 99 -23.09 -9.35 1.99
C ASN A 99 -21.78 -8.70 2.47
N PRO A 100 -21.61 -8.53 3.79
CA PRO A 100 -20.36 -8.02 4.33
C PRO A 100 -19.18 -8.99 4.11
N SER A 101 -19.44 -10.27 3.79
CA SER A 101 -18.37 -11.27 3.66
C SER A 101 -17.41 -11.03 2.48
N VAL A 102 -17.78 -10.21 1.50
CA VAL A 102 -16.94 -9.84 0.35
C VAL A 102 -16.29 -8.45 0.49
N ARG A 103 -16.37 -7.86 1.69
CA ARG A 103 -15.96 -6.48 1.98
C ARG A 103 -14.77 -6.45 2.93
N GLN A 104 -14.05 -5.34 2.90
CA GLN A 104 -12.98 -5.05 3.83
C GLN A 104 -13.08 -3.61 4.32
N TYR A 105 -12.93 -3.42 5.63
CA TYR A 105 -13.05 -2.12 6.29
C TYR A 105 -11.86 -1.88 7.21
N GLY A 106 -11.43 -0.62 7.27
CA GLY A 106 -10.41 -0.13 8.19
C GLY A 106 -10.84 1.18 8.78
N VAL A 107 -10.88 1.31 10.10
CA VAL A 107 -11.28 2.56 10.75
C VAL A 107 -10.24 2.90 11.81
N VAL A 108 -9.86 4.18 11.84
CA VAL A 108 -9.11 4.76 12.95
C VAL A 108 -9.82 6.02 13.42
N GLU A 109 -9.81 6.23 14.72
CA GLU A 109 -10.42 7.38 15.38
C GLU A 109 -9.50 7.79 16.55
N ILE A 110 -9.29 9.08 16.72
CA ILE A 110 -8.26 9.61 17.64
C ILE A 110 -8.52 9.21 19.10
N ALA A 111 -9.78 9.18 19.54
CA ALA A 111 -10.13 8.89 20.94
C ALA A 111 -10.17 7.39 21.28
N ASN A 112 -10.50 6.52 20.32
CA ASN A 112 -10.82 5.11 20.57
C ASN A 112 -9.96 4.11 19.78
N GLY A 113 -8.96 4.59 19.04
CA GLY A 113 -7.99 3.73 18.37
C GLY A 113 -8.49 3.18 17.04
N SER A 114 -8.13 1.95 16.72
CA SER A 114 -8.35 1.35 15.40
C SER A 114 -9.20 0.09 15.45
N ALA A 115 -9.86 -0.21 14.34
CA ALA A 115 -10.53 -1.47 14.09
C ALA A 115 -10.41 -1.83 12.60
N ALA A 116 -10.51 -3.11 12.29
CA ALA A 116 -10.53 -3.61 10.93
C ALA A 116 -11.49 -4.80 10.81
N TYR A 117 -11.91 -5.07 9.59
CA TYR A 117 -12.68 -6.25 9.25
C TYR A 117 -12.30 -6.72 7.85
N THR A 118 -11.95 -7.99 7.72
CA THR A 118 -11.77 -8.68 6.44
C THR A 118 -12.81 -9.77 6.29
N GLY A 119 -13.70 -9.62 5.30
CA GLY A 119 -14.69 -10.61 4.97
C GLY A 119 -14.06 -11.92 4.48
N VAL A 120 -14.60 -13.05 4.95
CA VAL A 120 -14.09 -14.40 4.62
C VAL A 120 -14.12 -14.74 3.12
N ASN A 121 -14.97 -14.06 2.35
CA ASN A 121 -15.13 -14.24 0.91
C ASN A 121 -14.45 -13.13 0.08
N CYS A 122 -13.63 -12.26 0.69
CA CYS A 122 -12.67 -11.49 -0.10
C CYS A 122 -11.68 -12.45 -0.79
N LEU A 123 -11.06 -12.02 -1.89
CA LEU A 123 -10.14 -12.86 -2.64
C LEU A 123 -8.76 -12.94 -1.97
N ASP A 124 -8.18 -14.14 -1.94
CA ASP A 124 -6.89 -14.43 -1.32
C ASP A 124 -5.70 -13.96 -2.16
N TRP A 125 -4.55 -13.59 -1.56
CA TRP A 125 -4.38 -13.47 -0.11
C TRP A 125 -5.06 -12.21 0.42
N LYS A 126 -5.74 -12.33 1.55
CA LYS A 126 -6.43 -11.23 2.23
C LYS A 126 -6.11 -11.22 3.71
N GLY A 127 -6.16 -10.03 4.30
CA GLY A 127 -6.06 -9.87 5.73
C GLY A 127 -6.05 -8.42 6.15
N ASP A 128 -6.03 -8.24 7.46
CA ASP A 128 -5.87 -6.96 8.12
C ASP A 128 -4.99 -7.13 9.36
N LEU A 129 -4.42 -6.01 9.80
CA LEU A 129 -3.75 -5.86 11.08
C LEU A 129 -4.03 -4.48 11.64
N THR A 130 -3.95 -4.36 12.96
CA THR A 130 -4.25 -3.12 13.67
C THR A 130 -3.20 -2.85 14.73
N GLY A 131 -2.93 -1.57 14.97
CA GLY A 131 -2.20 -1.09 16.14
C GLY A 131 -2.91 0.10 16.75
N PRO A 132 -2.39 0.66 17.86
CA PRO A 132 -3.11 1.68 18.64
C PRO A 132 -3.56 2.90 17.83
N THR A 133 -2.81 3.26 16.78
CA THR A 133 -3.06 4.47 15.99
C THR A 133 -3.20 4.22 14.49
N TYR A 134 -3.31 2.95 14.06
CA TYR A 134 -3.37 2.61 12.64
C TYR A 134 -4.15 1.32 12.38
N SER A 135 -4.64 1.19 11.16
CA SER A 135 -5.34 0.02 10.63
C SER A 135 -4.83 -0.22 9.21
N ILE A 136 -4.32 -1.42 8.91
CA ILE A 136 -3.79 -1.80 7.59
C ILE A 136 -4.58 -3.00 7.08
N GLN A 137 -5.00 -2.98 5.83
CA GLN A 137 -5.72 -4.10 5.23
C GLN A 137 -5.33 -4.29 3.78
N GLY A 138 -5.53 -5.51 3.28
CA GLY A 138 -5.51 -5.75 1.83
C GLY A 138 -6.14 -7.06 1.39
N ASN A 139 -6.33 -7.19 0.08
CA ASN A 139 -6.99 -8.30 -0.60
C ASN A 139 -6.30 -8.58 -1.95
N ILE A 140 -6.34 -9.86 -2.37
CA ILE A 140 -5.56 -10.51 -3.45
C ILE A 140 -4.09 -10.08 -3.57
N LEU A 141 -3.50 -9.88 -2.39
CA LEU A 141 -2.08 -9.63 -2.23
C LEU A 141 -1.26 -10.87 -2.53
N LEU A 142 0.02 -10.67 -2.86
CA LEU A 142 0.96 -11.78 -3.08
C LEU A 142 1.16 -12.66 -1.84
N GLY A 143 0.92 -12.09 -0.66
CA GLY A 143 0.96 -12.78 0.62
C GLY A 143 0.87 -11.80 1.80
N PRO A 144 0.90 -12.32 3.05
CA PRO A 144 0.84 -11.51 4.26
C PRO A 144 1.97 -10.48 4.36
N GLN A 145 3.11 -10.80 3.76
CA GLN A 145 4.34 -10.03 3.89
C GLN A 145 4.22 -8.62 3.27
N ILE A 146 3.20 -8.39 2.44
CA ILE A 146 2.87 -7.06 1.93
C ILE A 146 2.43 -6.16 3.09
N ILE A 147 1.39 -6.54 3.85
CA ILE A 147 0.89 -5.71 4.96
C ILE A 147 1.82 -5.73 6.18
N ASP A 148 2.53 -6.85 6.42
CA ASP A 148 3.55 -6.93 7.48
C ASP A 148 4.68 -5.91 7.23
N SER A 149 5.11 -5.77 5.97
CA SER A 149 6.14 -4.79 5.60
C SER A 149 5.63 -3.35 5.67
N MET A 150 4.37 -3.10 5.31
CA MET A 150 3.74 -1.80 5.49
C MET A 150 3.76 -1.38 6.96
N GLU A 151 3.36 -2.28 7.85
CA GLU A 151 3.38 -2.04 9.31
C GLU A 151 4.79 -1.75 9.80
N ALA A 152 5.76 -2.61 9.45
CA ALA A 152 7.14 -2.46 9.90
C ALA A 152 7.76 -1.12 9.44
N GLN A 153 7.51 -0.70 8.19
CA GLN A 153 7.97 0.60 7.72
C GLN A 153 7.24 1.77 8.38
N PHE A 154 5.93 1.67 8.62
CA PHE A 154 5.16 2.70 9.32
C PHE A 154 5.69 2.92 10.74
N LEU A 155 5.88 1.85 11.51
CA LEU A 155 6.29 1.89 12.92
C LEU A 155 7.73 2.38 13.11
N ARG A 156 8.64 1.99 12.21
CA ARG A 156 10.06 2.34 12.32
C ARG A 156 10.36 3.76 11.84
N THR A 157 9.55 4.28 10.92
CA THR A 157 9.78 5.60 10.33
C THR A 157 9.47 6.70 11.34
N GLN A 158 10.39 7.65 11.47
CA GLN A 158 10.23 8.84 12.29
C GLN A 158 9.80 10.04 11.45
N GLY A 159 9.32 11.10 12.09
CA GLY A 159 8.84 12.33 11.44
C GLY A 159 7.32 12.42 11.38
N SER A 160 6.81 13.28 10.49
CA SER A 160 5.37 13.55 10.39
C SER A 160 4.56 12.32 9.97
N LEU A 161 3.24 12.37 10.19
CA LEU A 161 2.33 11.29 9.78
C LEU A 161 2.46 10.98 8.28
N SER A 162 2.63 12.01 7.45
CA SER A 162 2.83 11.85 6.00
C SER A 162 4.07 11.03 5.64
N CYS A 163 5.18 11.20 6.38
CA CYS A 163 6.41 10.43 6.17
C CYS A 163 6.20 8.94 6.47
N ARG A 164 5.53 8.65 7.59
CA ARG A 164 5.23 7.27 8.02
C ARG A 164 4.27 6.57 7.06
N LEU A 165 3.22 7.26 6.59
CA LEU A 165 2.29 6.73 5.59
C LEU A 165 2.96 6.45 4.25
N MET A 166 3.82 7.37 3.79
CA MET A 166 4.60 7.16 2.56
C MET A 166 5.58 5.97 2.72
N ALA A 167 6.19 5.82 3.90
CA ALA A 167 7.05 4.67 4.20
C ALA A 167 6.29 3.35 4.15
N ALA A 168 5.04 3.32 4.65
CA ALA A 168 4.19 2.14 4.59
C ALA A 168 3.97 1.70 3.13
N LEU A 169 3.56 2.62 2.25
CA LEU A 169 3.37 2.31 0.82
C LEU A 169 4.66 1.82 0.16
N GLU A 170 5.78 2.48 0.40
CA GLU A 170 7.09 2.01 -0.10
C GLU A 170 7.43 0.61 0.43
N GLY A 171 7.06 0.29 1.68
CA GLY A 171 7.20 -1.03 2.27
C GLY A 171 6.49 -2.14 1.52
N ALA A 172 5.36 -1.85 0.86
CA ALA A 172 4.62 -2.79 0.02
C ALA A 172 5.09 -2.85 -1.44
N LYS A 173 5.96 -1.94 -1.90
CA LYS A 173 6.28 -1.73 -3.33
C LYS A 173 7.16 -2.82 -3.94
N VAL A 174 6.62 -4.01 -4.13
CA VAL A 174 7.25 -5.11 -4.87
C VAL A 174 6.39 -5.49 -6.08
N PRO A 175 6.99 -6.01 -7.17
CA PRO A 175 6.22 -6.56 -8.28
C PRO A 175 5.16 -7.56 -7.79
N GLY A 176 3.90 -7.32 -8.17
CA GLY A 176 2.79 -8.19 -7.78
C GLY A 176 2.28 -8.01 -6.36
N ALA A 177 2.66 -6.93 -5.64
CA ALA A 177 2.09 -6.63 -4.33
C ALA A 177 0.55 -6.73 -4.34
N ASP A 178 -0.07 -6.14 -5.37
CA ASP A 178 -1.36 -6.56 -5.90
C ASP A 178 -1.12 -7.59 -7.02
N GLN A 179 -1.61 -8.83 -6.86
CA GLN A 179 -1.20 -9.95 -7.71
C GLN A 179 -1.50 -9.72 -9.19
N ARG A 180 -2.54 -8.93 -9.49
CA ARG A 180 -2.94 -8.63 -10.87
C ARG A 180 -1.88 -7.82 -11.62
N CYS A 181 -1.01 -7.12 -10.90
CA CYS A 181 0.06 -6.31 -11.47
C CYS A 181 1.39 -7.06 -11.64
N LEU A 182 1.48 -8.32 -11.17
CA LEU A 182 2.67 -9.15 -11.30
C LEU A 182 3.16 -9.31 -12.76
N PRO A 183 2.30 -9.56 -13.76
CA PRO A 183 2.74 -9.69 -15.15
C PRO A 183 3.37 -8.43 -15.74
N TYR A 184 3.09 -7.26 -15.16
CA TYR A 184 3.62 -5.97 -15.60
C TYR A 184 4.91 -5.57 -14.84
N GLY A 185 5.33 -6.37 -13.85
CA GLY A 185 6.54 -6.11 -13.06
C GLY A 185 6.45 -4.88 -12.16
N ILE A 186 5.24 -4.46 -11.78
CA ILE A 186 4.95 -3.31 -10.89
C ILE A 186 4.11 -3.76 -9.70
N SER A 187 4.06 -2.94 -8.65
CA SER A 187 3.23 -3.23 -7.48
C SER A 187 1.74 -3.06 -7.75
N THR A 188 1.36 -1.96 -8.42
CA THR A 188 -0.02 -1.46 -8.55
C THR A 188 -0.15 -0.54 -9.79
N LEU A 189 -1.36 -0.03 -10.10
CA LEU A 189 -1.63 0.95 -11.17
C LEU A 189 -1.96 2.35 -10.65
N SER A 190 -2.48 2.47 -9.43
CA SER A 190 -2.78 3.76 -8.81
C SER A 190 -2.34 3.77 -7.36
N ALA A 191 -2.05 4.96 -6.83
CA ALA A 191 -1.66 5.16 -5.44
C ALA A 191 -2.09 6.56 -4.96
N PHE A 192 -2.35 6.72 -3.67
CA PHE A 192 -2.69 8.00 -3.07
C PHE A 192 -2.09 8.17 -1.66
N LEU A 193 -1.94 9.42 -1.24
CA LEU A 193 -1.52 9.81 0.11
C LEU A 193 -2.31 11.06 0.52
N ARG A 194 -3.02 10.99 1.64
CA ARG A 194 -3.89 12.05 2.15
C ARG A 194 -3.60 12.26 3.63
N VAL A 195 -3.42 13.51 4.05
CA VAL A 195 -3.23 13.88 5.46
C VAL A 195 -4.02 15.15 5.74
N ALA A 196 -4.73 15.16 6.86
CA ALA A 196 -5.48 16.30 7.34
C ALA A 196 -5.03 16.71 8.74
N LYS A 197 -4.88 18.00 8.94
CA LYS A 197 -4.74 18.62 10.26
C LYS A 197 -6.12 18.80 10.90
N PRO A 198 -6.22 18.91 12.23
CA PRO A 198 -7.51 19.18 12.90
C PRO A 198 -8.24 20.42 12.38
N THR A 199 -7.51 21.41 11.86
CA THR A 199 -8.06 22.67 11.35
C THR A 199 -8.51 22.61 9.89
N ASP A 200 -8.29 21.50 9.20
CA ASP A 200 -8.65 21.37 7.80
C ASP A 200 -10.16 21.20 7.60
N SER A 201 -10.63 21.52 6.40
CA SER A 201 -12.02 21.21 6.01
C SER A 201 -12.08 19.87 5.29
N LEU A 202 -13.26 19.22 5.28
CA LEU A 202 -13.46 17.95 4.56
C LEU A 202 -13.11 18.01 3.06
N THR A 203 -13.13 19.19 2.45
CA THR A 203 -12.87 19.40 1.01
C THR A 203 -11.46 19.92 0.72
N HIS A 204 -10.71 20.33 1.74
CA HIS A 204 -9.37 20.90 1.60
C HIS A 204 -8.47 20.37 2.71
N LEU A 205 -7.76 19.28 2.40
CA LEU A 205 -6.80 18.65 3.29
C LEU A 205 -5.41 19.27 3.08
N SER A 206 -4.60 19.32 4.13
CA SER A 206 -3.21 19.78 4.11
C SER A 206 -2.35 19.02 3.11
N LEU A 207 -2.68 17.75 2.85
CA LEU A 207 -2.07 16.93 1.81
C LEU A 207 -3.16 16.05 1.16
N ASP A 208 -3.34 16.13 -0.16
CA ASP A 208 -4.19 15.21 -0.94
C ASP A 208 -3.49 14.92 -2.28
N LEU A 209 -2.67 13.88 -2.28
CA LEU A 209 -1.89 13.44 -3.44
C LEU A 209 -2.53 12.19 -4.05
N ASN A 210 -2.62 12.17 -5.37
CA ASN A 210 -3.23 11.07 -6.10
C ASN A 210 -2.50 10.81 -7.42
N VAL A 211 -2.06 9.58 -7.62
CA VAL A 211 -1.66 9.02 -8.91
C VAL A 211 -2.81 8.13 -9.38
N PRO A 212 -3.72 8.65 -10.22
CA PRO A 212 -4.97 7.96 -10.53
C PRO A 212 -4.77 6.71 -11.39
N SER A 213 -3.72 6.67 -12.21
CA SER A 213 -3.32 5.51 -13.01
C SER A 213 -1.92 5.73 -13.59
N VAL A 214 -1.20 4.67 -13.93
CA VAL A 214 0.03 4.69 -14.75
C VAL A 214 -0.12 3.79 -15.98
N PRO A 215 0.56 4.09 -17.10
CA PRO A 215 0.53 3.21 -18.28
C PRO A 215 1.27 1.90 -18.02
N ILE A 216 0.61 0.75 -18.18
CA ILE A 216 1.23 -0.60 -18.09
C ILE A 216 2.35 -0.85 -19.11
N THR A 217 2.45 -0.01 -20.14
CA THR A 217 3.49 -0.11 -21.18
C THR A 217 4.84 0.45 -20.75
N ARG A 218 4.89 1.15 -19.62
CA ARG A 218 6.12 1.68 -19.02
C ARG A 218 6.21 1.07 -17.63
N VAL A 219 7.31 0.40 -17.30
CA VAL A 219 7.56 -0.15 -15.95
C VAL A 219 7.82 1.02 -14.98
N ILE A 220 6.75 1.73 -14.65
CA ILE A 220 6.74 2.87 -13.73
C ILE A 220 5.76 2.48 -12.63
N ASP A 221 6.27 2.37 -11.41
CA ASP A 221 5.41 2.10 -10.27
C ASP A 221 4.67 3.40 -9.85
N PRO A 222 3.35 3.36 -9.60
CA PRO A 222 2.61 4.54 -9.16
C PRO A 222 3.07 5.04 -7.79
N ILE A 223 3.62 4.17 -6.93
CA ILE A 223 4.16 4.58 -5.62
C ILE A 223 5.44 5.41 -5.82
N ASP A 224 6.30 5.07 -6.79
CA ASP A 224 7.44 5.92 -7.16
C ASP A 224 6.98 7.30 -7.69
N SER A 225 5.91 7.31 -8.49
CA SER A 225 5.33 8.54 -9.02
C SER A 225 4.73 9.40 -7.91
N LEU A 226 4.03 8.77 -6.96
CA LEU A 226 3.45 9.43 -5.78
C LEU A 226 4.55 10.01 -4.89
N PHE A 227 5.60 9.24 -4.64
CA PHE A 227 6.76 9.68 -3.86
C PHE A 227 7.46 10.88 -4.51
N LYS A 228 7.60 10.89 -5.84
CA LYS A 228 8.15 12.03 -6.59
C LYS A 228 7.31 13.30 -6.39
N ILE A 229 5.99 13.18 -6.41
CA ILE A 229 5.08 14.31 -6.14
C ILE A 229 5.25 14.76 -4.68
N TYR A 230 5.24 13.81 -3.74
CA TYR A 230 5.37 14.06 -2.31
C TYR A 230 6.65 14.84 -1.97
N LYS A 231 7.79 14.47 -2.56
CA LYS A 231 9.07 15.18 -2.43
C LYS A 231 9.01 16.66 -2.85
N GLY A 232 8.10 17.02 -3.75
CA GLY A 232 7.90 18.40 -4.19
C GLY A 232 7.05 19.24 -3.24
N THR A 233 6.49 18.65 -2.18
CA THR A 233 5.63 19.34 -1.20
C THR A 233 6.43 19.82 0.01
N SER A 234 5.89 20.80 0.74
CA SER A 234 6.47 21.25 2.01
C SER A 234 6.42 20.16 3.10
N ALA A 235 5.46 19.23 3.04
CA ALA A 235 5.31 18.14 4.01
C ALA A 235 6.52 17.18 4.01
N TYR A 236 7.24 17.06 2.90
CA TYR A 236 8.45 16.23 2.83
C TYR A 236 9.62 16.80 3.66
N ALA A 237 9.68 18.13 3.87
CA ALA A 237 10.73 18.76 4.67
C ALA A 237 10.67 18.35 6.15
N GLU A 238 9.52 17.87 6.62
CA GLU A 238 9.29 17.42 7.99
C GLU A 238 9.76 15.96 8.21
N CYS A 239 10.18 15.26 7.16
CA CYS A 239 10.74 13.91 7.28
C CYS A 239 12.16 13.99 7.85
N THR A 240 12.29 13.77 9.16
CA THR A 240 13.58 13.72 9.85
C THR A 240 14.28 12.39 9.55
N VAL A 241 15.22 12.41 8.62
CA VAL A 241 16.06 11.26 8.26
C VAL A 241 17.16 11.07 9.31
N THR A 242 16.82 10.51 10.47
CA THR A 242 17.83 10.05 11.43
C THR A 242 18.24 8.62 11.10
N GLY A 243 19.45 8.47 10.55
CA GLY A 243 20.02 7.19 10.12
C GLY A 243 19.85 6.95 8.62
N THR A 244 20.98 6.90 7.90
CA THR A 244 21.12 6.46 6.50
C THR A 244 19.92 6.75 5.58
N SER A 245 19.82 7.99 5.08
CA SER A 245 19.25 8.32 3.76
C SER A 245 18.13 7.38 3.26
N PHE A 246 16.98 7.36 3.93
CA PHE A 246 15.83 6.54 3.49
C PHE A 246 15.20 7.02 2.17
N TYR A 247 15.54 8.24 1.71
CA TYR A 247 14.74 8.93 0.70
C TYR A 247 15.52 9.67 -0.40
N ASN A 248 16.84 9.54 -0.46
CA ASN A 248 17.55 9.81 -1.70
C ASN A 248 17.36 8.61 -2.62
N GLN A 249 16.22 8.53 -3.31
CA GLN A 249 16.18 7.88 -4.62
C GLN A 249 17.12 8.68 -5.53
N ALA A 250 18.42 8.42 -5.38
CA ALA A 250 19.37 8.66 -6.44
C ALA A 250 18.92 7.85 -7.65
N VAL A 251 19.32 8.27 -8.85
CA VAL A 251 19.10 7.54 -10.10
C VAL A 251 19.17 6.03 -9.84
N LYS A 252 18.11 5.29 -10.19
CA LYS A 252 18.08 3.83 -10.05
C LYS A 252 19.21 3.26 -10.91
N ARG A 253 20.32 2.91 -10.26
CA ARG A 253 21.56 2.42 -10.91
C ARG A 253 21.59 0.91 -10.94
N ALA A 254 20.74 0.25 -10.16
CA ALA A 254 20.70 -1.19 -10.13
C ALA A 254 19.30 -1.77 -10.30
N SER A 255 19.27 -3.03 -10.68
CA SER A 255 18.08 -3.86 -10.75
C SER A 255 18.37 -5.23 -10.15
N VAL A 256 17.31 -5.84 -9.63
CA VAL A 256 17.35 -7.19 -9.08
C VAL A 256 16.32 -8.08 -9.78
N TYR A 257 16.67 -9.34 -10.02
CA TYR A 257 15.80 -10.30 -10.69
C TYR A 257 16.16 -11.76 -10.31
N PRO A 258 15.17 -12.67 -10.18
CA PRO A 258 13.74 -12.41 -10.23
C PRO A 258 13.24 -11.70 -8.97
N SER A 259 12.06 -11.09 -9.04
CA SER A 259 11.29 -10.67 -7.87
C SER A 259 9.83 -10.96 -8.20
N PRO A 260 9.18 -11.93 -7.54
CA PRO A 260 9.68 -12.70 -6.39
C PRO A 260 10.83 -13.69 -6.70
N ALA A 261 11.59 -14.08 -5.68
CA ALA A 261 12.71 -15.03 -5.76
C ALA A 261 12.69 -16.05 -4.61
N THR A 262 13.31 -17.22 -4.80
CA THR A 262 13.40 -18.29 -3.77
C THR A 262 14.85 -18.57 -3.36
N ASP A 263 15.74 -18.92 -4.30
CA ASP A 263 17.10 -19.35 -3.94
C ASP A 263 18.18 -18.40 -4.44
N LEU A 264 18.03 -17.87 -5.65
CA LEU A 264 19.03 -17.07 -6.33
C LEU A 264 18.45 -15.72 -6.75
N LEU A 265 19.18 -14.66 -6.44
CA LEU A 265 18.87 -13.29 -6.85
C LEU A 265 20.03 -12.73 -7.65
N SER A 266 19.77 -12.29 -8.88
CA SER A 266 20.74 -11.55 -9.68
C SER A 266 20.67 -10.07 -9.32
N VAL A 267 21.82 -9.45 -9.03
CA VAL A 267 21.96 -8.00 -8.87
C VAL A 267 22.77 -7.48 -10.05
N LYS A 268 22.25 -6.48 -10.77
CA LYS A 268 22.93 -5.82 -11.88
C LYS A 268 22.97 -4.32 -11.60
N SER A 269 24.13 -3.70 -11.70
CA SER A 269 24.32 -2.26 -11.56
C SER A 269 25.09 -1.66 -12.74
N VAL A 270 24.80 -0.40 -13.05
CA VAL A 270 25.55 0.39 -14.03
C VAL A 270 26.81 1.03 -13.44
N VAL A 271 27.01 0.94 -12.13
CA VAL A 271 28.21 1.39 -11.42
C VAL A 271 28.75 0.27 -10.50
N PRO A 272 30.06 0.28 -10.18
CA PRO A 272 30.66 -0.71 -9.27
C PRO A 272 30.04 -0.68 -7.87
N ILE A 273 29.63 -1.85 -7.35
CA ILE A 273 29.15 -2.03 -5.97
C ILE A 273 30.32 -2.41 -5.08
N GLU A 274 30.45 -1.73 -3.94
CA GLU A 274 31.45 -2.03 -2.90
C GLU A 274 30.89 -2.91 -1.79
N LYS A 275 29.62 -2.71 -1.44
CA LYS A 275 29.00 -3.40 -0.31
C LYS A 275 27.50 -3.52 -0.50
N ILE A 276 26.96 -4.67 -0.10
CA ILE A 276 25.52 -4.93 -0.02
C ILE A 276 25.17 -5.24 1.43
N ILE A 277 24.26 -4.48 2.01
CA ILE A 277 23.64 -4.78 3.30
C ILE A 277 22.23 -5.31 3.00
N ILE A 278 21.95 -6.53 3.45
CA ILE A 278 20.67 -7.20 3.27
C ILE A 278 19.93 -7.19 4.60
N ALA A 279 18.74 -6.62 4.61
CA ALA A 279 17.89 -6.54 5.79
C ALA A 279 16.45 -6.95 5.49
N ASN A 280 15.77 -7.54 6.47
CA ASN A 280 14.36 -7.87 6.34
C ASN A 280 13.43 -6.66 6.58
N ALA A 281 12.12 -6.88 6.49
CA ALA A 281 11.11 -5.84 6.66
C ALA A 281 11.17 -5.12 8.01
N LEU A 282 11.61 -5.81 9.07
CA LEU A 282 11.80 -5.24 10.42
C LEU A 282 13.06 -4.37 10.52
N GLY A 283 13.91 -4.34 9.49
CA GLY A 283 15.18 -3.61 9.48
C GLY A 283 16.34 -4.37 10.09
N ASN A 284 16.17 -5.64 10.45
CA ASN A 284 17.25 -6.47 10.97
C ASN A 284 18.19 -6.84 9.83
N THR A 285 19.48 -6.55 10.00
CA THR A 285 20.50 -6.97 9.03
C THR A 285 20.67 -8.48 9.10
N GLU A 286 20.47 -9.17 7.98
CA GLU A 286 20.61 -10.62 7.88
C GLU A 286 21.93 -11.04 7.25
N LYS A 287 22.45 -10.21 6.33
CA LYS A 287 23.70 -10.52 5.62
C LYS A 287 24.38 -9.25 5.16
N ILE A 288 25.71 -9.25 5.22
CA ILE A 288 26.56 -8.20 4.66
C ILE A 288 27.51 -8.86 3.68
N ILE A 289 27.60 -8.30 2.47
CA ILE A 289 28.47 -8.78 1.40
C ILE A 289 29.38 -7.61 1.02
N THR A 290 30.69 -7.83 1.06
CA THR A 290 31.68 -6.85 0.59
C THR A 290 32.19 -7.32 -0.76
N GLU A 291 32.16 -6.43 -1.74
CA GLU A 291 32.53 -6.71 -3.13
C GLU A 291 33.60 -5.71 -3.60
N ASN A 292 34.52 -6.17 -4.43
CA ASN A 292 35.56 -5.30 -5.01
C ASN A 292 35.08 -4.73 -6.35
N GLY A 293 34.00 -3.93 -6.34
CA GLY A 293 33.54 -3.19 -7.50
C GLY A 293 32.76 -4.01 -8.55
N ALA A 294 32.05 -5.06 -8.12
CA ALA A 294 31.24 -5.87 -9.03
C ALA A 294 30.04 -5.07 -9.59
N THR A 295 29.78 -5.20 -10.89
CA THR A 295 28.59 -4.62 -11.56
C THR A 295 27.50 -5.65 -11.85
N LYS A 296 27.82 -6.94 -11.73
CA LYS A 296 26.86 -8.05 -11.84
C LYS A 296 27.28 -9.15 -10.88
N MET A 297 26.32 -9.67 -10.14
CA MET A 297 26.54 -10.79 -9.22
C MET A 297 25.27 -11.61 -9.03
N GLN A 298 25.44 -12.82 -8.54
CA GLN A 298 24.35 -13.71 -8.15
C GLN A 298 24.48 -14.01 -6.66
N LEU A 299 23.41 -13.73 -5.93
CA LEU A 299 23.31 -13.92 -4.49
C LEU A 299 22.53 -15.20 -4.20
N ASN A 300 23.09 -16.07 -3.37
CA ASN A 300 22.31 -17.11 -2.72
C ASN A 300 21.55 -16.50 -1.54
N ILE A 301 20.23 -16.55 -1.62
CA ILE A 301 19.27 -15.96 -0.68
C ILE A 301 18.47 -17.01 0.11
N SER A 302 18.71 -18.31 -0.10
CA SER A 302 17.89 -19.38 0.51
C SER A 302 17.93 -19.37 2.05
N SER A 303 18.98 -18.80 2.64
CA SER A 303 19.13 -18.64 4.09
C SER A 303 18.50 -17.37 4.67
N LEU A 304 17.97 -16.47 3.84
CA LEU A 304 17.33 -15.23 4.29
C LEU A 304 15.93 -15.52 4.82
N SER A 305 15.38 -14.61 5.63
CA SER A 305 13.98 -14.70 6.03
C SER A 305 13.07 -14.57 4.80
N LYS A 306 11.90 -15.22 4.83
CA LYS A 306 10.87 -15.02 3.81
C LYS A 306 10.20 -13.65 3.99
N GLY A 307 9.69 -13.09 2.90
CA GLY A 307 9.01 -11.79 2.86
C GLY A 307 9.79 -10.70 2.13
N ILE A 308 9.42 -9.44 2.37
CA ILE A 308 10.06 -8.31 1.70
C ILE A 308 11.44 -8.09 2.29
N ILE A 309 12.44 -8.19 1.41
CA ILE A 309 13.86 -8.02 1.74
C ILE A 309 14.38 -6.77 1.05
N PHE A 310 15.20 -6.01 1.78
CA PHE A 310 15.82 -4.78 1.32
C PHE A 310 17.32 -4.95 1.18
N LEU A 311 17.84 -4.57 0.01
CA LEU A 311 19.25 -4.46 -0.30
C LEU A 311 19.64 -2.99 -0.28
N GLN A 312 20.50 -2.59 0.66
CA GLN A 312 21.25 -1.35 0.57
C GLN A 312 22.53 -1.61 -0.22
N LEU A 313 22.58 -1.10 -1.44
CA LEU A 313 23.77 -1.12 -2.29
C LEU A 313 24.60 0.13 -1.99
N ILE A 314 25.87 -0.06 -1.66
CA ILE A 314 26.83 1.00 -1.40
C ILE A 314 27.84 0.99 -2.55
N TYR A 315 28.06 2.17 -3.13
CA TYR A 315 28.92 2.39 -4.28
C TYR A 315 30.18 3.16 -3.88
N ASP A 316 31.17 3.12 -4.76
CA ASP A 316 32.36 3.97 -4.67
C ASP A 316 31.97 5.46 -4.53
N GLY A 317 32.67 6.18 -3.66
CA GLY A 317 32.37 7.56 -3.27
C GLY A 317 31.27 7.71 -2.20
N GLY A 318 30.81 6.61 -1.58
CA GLY A 318 29.93 6.64 -0.40
C GLY A 318 28.44 6.84 -0.70
N TYR A 319 28.06 6.85 -1.98
CA TYR A 319 26.65 6.87 -2.39
C TYR A 319 25.99 5.53 -2.10
N SER A 320 24.68 5.55 -1.89
CA SER A 320 23.93 4.30 -1.74
C SER A 320 22.54 4.36 -2.36
N GLU A 321 22.04 3.18 -2.72
CA GLU A 321 20.70 2.96 -3.27
C GLU A 321 20.06 1.80 -2.52
N ARG A 322 18.76 1.89 -2.25
CA ARG A 322 17.98 0.81 -1.66
C ARG A 322 17.11 0.17 -2.75
N ILE A 323 17.16 -1.15 -2.85
CA ILE A 323 16.28 -1.94 -3.70
C ILE A 323 15.58 -2.97 -2.82
N GLN A 324 14.35 -3.33 -3.15
CA GLN A 324 13.62 -4.39 -2.47
C GLN A 324 13.16 -5.47 -3.44
N PHE A 325 12.99 -6.67 -2.92
CA PHE A 325 12.41 -7.82 -3.63
C PHE A 325 11.61 -8.68 -2.66
N LEU A 326 10.72 -9.52 -3.19
CA LEU A 326 10.00 -10.51 -2.40
C LEU A 326 10.76 -11.85 -2.38
N HIS A 327 11.10 -12.34 -1.20
CA HIS A 327 11.62 -13.69 -0.99
C HIS A 327 10.48 -14.64 -0.61
N LEU A 328 10.24 -15.66 -1.44
CA LEU A 328 9.24 -16.72 -1.24
C LEU A 328 9.87 -17.94 -0.58
#